data_AF-A0A7K0I7J9-F1
#
_entry.id   AF-A0A7K0I7J9-F1
#
_cell.length_a   1.000
_cell.length_b   1.000
_cell.length_c   1.000
_cell.angle_alpha   90.00
_cell.angle_beta   90.00
_cell.angle_gamma   90.00
#
_symmetry.space_group_name_H-M   'P 1'
#
loop_
_entity.id
_entity.type
_entity.pdbx_description
1 polymer ?
#
loop_
_entity_poly.entity_id
_entity_poly.type
_entity_poly.pdbx_seq_one_letter_code
_entity_poly.pdbx_strand_id
1 'polypeptide(L)'
;IGVFRASGAMDFIIEGIRMGVGALGINTDFVGGLPTILMKPLSGSGARGMMLDAMNTYGADSFVGRLASIVQGSTDTTFYVVALYYGSVGIRNTRYTIQCSLLADLVGAIAAITLTYIFFA
;
A
#
# COMPACT_ATOMS: atom_id res chain seq x y z
N ILE A 1 -9.89 -8.50 -3.02
CA ILE A 1 -9.14 -8.05 -4.21
C ILE A 1 -10.04 -7.99 -5.45
N GLY A 2 -10.65 -9.12 -5.86
CA GLY A 2 -11.54 -9.14 -7.03
C GLY A 2 -12.64 -8.07 -7.02
N VAL A 3 -13.32 -7.86 -5.89
CA VAL A 3 -14.35 -6.80 -5.76
C VAL A 3 -13.78 -5.39 -5.87
N PHE A 4 -12.66 -5.07 -5.21
CA PHE A 4 -12.05 -3.72 -5.28
C PHE A 4 -11.54 -3.38 -6.70
N ARG A 5 -11.11 -4.39 -7.46
CA ARG A 5 -10.70 -4.24 -8.86
C ARG A 5 -11.90 -4.19 -9.80
N ALA A 6 -12.88 -5.08 -9.62
CA ALA A 6 -14.06 -5.16 -10.47
C ALA A 6 -15.06 -4.02 -10.24
N SER A 7 -15.05 -3.40 -9.06
CA SER A 7 -15.93 -2.27 -8.74
C SER A 7 -15.42 -0.91 -9.24
N GLY A 8 -14.19 -0.83 -9.76
CA GLY A 8 -13.56 0.44 -10.14
C GLY A 8 -13.28 1.39 -8.96
N ALA A 9 -13.57 0.97 -7.72
CA ALA A 9 -13.34 1.79 -6.53
C ALA A 9 -11.86 2.11 -6.32
N MET A 10 -10.98 1.15 -6.65
CA MET A 10 -9.53 1.36 -6.58
C MET A 10 -9.07 2.42 -7.57
N ASP A 11 -9.57 2.36 -8.81
CA ASP A 11 -9.22 3.33 -9.86
C ASP A 11 -9.72 4.73 -9.50
N PHE A 12 -10.92 4.84 -8.93
CA PHE A 12 -11.47 6.12 -8.47
C PHE A 12 -10.61 6.76 -7.36
N ILE A 13 -10.15 5.97 -6.38
CA ILE A 13 -9.27 6.45 -5.30
C ILE A 13 -7.92 6.89 -5.87
N ILE A 14 -7.33 6.07 -6.75
CA ILE A 14 -6.03 6.35 -7.37
C ILE A 14 -6.11 7.64 -8.19
N GLU A 15 -7.17 7.83 -8.98
CA GLU A 15 -7.34 9.02 -9.80
C GLU A 15 -7.60 10.27 -8.96
N GLY A 16 -8.38 10.15 -7.88
CA GLY A 16 -8.56 11.24 -6.92
C GLY A 16 -7.23 11.69 -6.28
N ILE A 17 -6.38 10.73 -5.89
CA ILE A 17 -5.05 11.03 -5.35
C ILE A 17 -4.15 11.64 -6.43
N ARG A 18 -4.16 11.08 -7.66
CA ARG A 18 -3.40 11.62 -8.79
C ARG A 18 -3.76 13.08 -9.06
N MET A 19 -5.05 13.41 -9.13
CA MET A 19 -5.50 14.78 -9.36
C MET A 19 -5.12 15.72 -8.22
N GLY A 20 -5.29 15.29 -6.96
CA GLY A 20 -4.93 16.10 -5.79
C GLY A 20 -3.43 16.38 -5.70
N VAL A 21 -2.60 15.36 -5.94
CA VAL A 21 -1.13 15.47 -5.90
C VAL A 21 -0.61 16.24 -7.12
N GLY A 22 -1.20 16.01 -8.30
CA GLY A 22 -0.88 16.73 -9.53
C GLY A 22 -1.22 18.22 -9.44
N ALA A 23 -2.30 18.59 -8.75
CA ALA A 23 -2.64 19.99 -8.48
C ALA A 23 -1.60 20.69 -7.57
N LEU A 24 -0.84 19.94 -6.78
CA LEU A 24 0.27 20.45 -5.96
C LEU A 24 1.60 20.50 -6.72
N GLY A 25 1.63 20.10 -8.00
CA GLY A 25 2.85 20.08 -8.82
C GLY A 25 3.87 19.00 -8.41
N ILE A 26 3.46 18.05 -7.57
CA ILE A 26 4.31 16.95 -7.11
C ILE A 26 4.32 15.85 -8.19
N ASN A 27 5.48 15.24 -8.42
CA ASN A 27 5.62 14.12 -9.36
C ASN A 27 4.66 12.97 -8.96
N THR A 28 3.89 12.48 -9.94
CA THR A 28 2.83 11.48 -9.73
C THR A 28 3.23 10.04 -10.10
N ASP A 29 4.52 9.78 -10.35
CA ASP A 29 5.01 8.46 -10.77
C ASP A 29 4.74 7.36 -9.72
N PHE A 30 4.66 7.72 -8.43
CA PHE A 30 4.30 6.80 -7.35
C PHE A 30 2.84 6.33 -7.40
N VAL A 31 1.97 7.00 -8.16
CA VAL A 31 0.52 6.70 -8.23
C VAL A 31 0.29 5.26 -8.70
N GLY A 32 1.14 4.74 -9.58
CA GLY A 32 1.08 3.34 -10.03
C GLY A 32 1.32 2.32 -8.91
N GLY A 33 1.98 2.70 -7.81
CA GLY A 33 2.25 1.85 -6.65
C GLY A 33 1.20 1.92 -5.54
N LEU A 34 0.29 2.90 -5.60
CA LEU A 34 -0.79 3.08 -4.63
C LEU A 34 -1.66 1.84 -4.41
N PRO A 35 -2.06 1.06 -5.44
CA PRO A 35 -2.86 -0.13 -5.19
C PRO A 35 -2.17 -1.15 -4.28
N THR A 36 -0.84 -1.31 -4.43
CA THR A 36 -0.03 -2.19 -3.57
C THR A 36 0.05 -1.65 -2.15
N ILE A 37 0.27 -0.35 -2.00
CA ILE A 37 0.31 0.36 -0.71
C ILE A 37 -1.01 0.21 0.06
N LEU A 38 -2.14 0.46 -0.61
CA LEU A 38 -3.46 0.37 0.01
C LEU A 38 -3.84 -1.06 0.39
N MET A 39 -3.42 -2.06 -0.40
CA MET A 39 -3.67 -3.46 -0.08
C MET A 39 -2.82 -3.97 1.08
N LYS A 40 -1.66 -3.37 1.35
CA LYS A 40 -0.68 -3.88 2.31
C LYS A 40 -1.22 -4.01 3.75
N PRO A 41 -1.96 -3.05 4.34
CA PRO A 41 -2.56 -3.22 5.67
C PRO A 41 -3.68 -4.27 5.70
N LEU A 42 -4.40 -4.43 4.59
CA LEU A 42 -5.60 -5.25 4.47
C LEU A 42 -5.28 -6.73 4.21
N SER A 43 -4.32 -7.01 3.34
CA SER A 43 -4.01 -8.37 2.88
C SER A 43 -2.62 -8.47 2.24
N GLY A 44 -1.79 -9.37 2.79
CA GLY A 44 -0.41 -9.53 2.31
C GLY A 44 -0.35 -10.23 0.95
N SER A 45 -1.19 -11.26 0.76
CA SER A 45 -1.36 -11.94 -0.52
C SER A 45 -2.02 -11.03 -1.56
N GLY A 46 -2.96 -10.18 -1.14
CA GLY A 46 -3.56 -9.16 -2.01
C GLY A 46 -2.55 -8.14 -2.51
N ALA A 47 -1.75 -7.57 -1.59
CA ALA A 47 -0.68 -6.64 -1.94
C ALA A 47 0.33 -7.26 -2.88
N ARG A 48 0.71 -8.53 -2.67
CA ARG A 48 1.61 -9.25 -3.56
C ARG A 48 1.02 -9.43 -4.96
N GLY A 49 -0.29 -9.70 -5.06
CA GLY A 49 -0.99 -9.73 -6.34
C GLY A 49 -0.89 -8.38 -7.08
N MET A 50 -1.13 -7.27 -6.37
CA MET A 50 -1.01 -5.92 -6.95
C MET A 50 0.44 -5.59 -7.34
N MET A 51 1.43 -6.04 -6.56
CA MET A 51 2.84 -5.89 -6.90
C MET A 51 3.18 -6.60 -8.22
N LEU A 52 2.73 -7.84 -8.40
CA LEU A 52 2.95 -8.59 -9.64
C LEU A 52 2.24 -7.93 -10.82
N ASP A 53 1.00 -7.46 -10.64
CA ASP A 53 0.27 -6.72 -11.68
C ASP A 53 1.02 -5.44 -12.07
N ALA A 54 1.56 -4.70 -11.09
CA ALA A 54 2.37 -3.50 -11.34
C ALA A 54 3.67 -3.83 -12.08
N MET A 55 4.37 -4.91 -11.71
CA MET A 55 5.58 -5.36 -12.41
C MET A 55 5.28 -5.81 -13.85
N ASN A 56 4.15 -6.47 -14.08
CA ASN A 56 3.73 -6.85 -15.43
C ASN A 56 3.35 -5.64 -16.29
N THR A 57 2.80 -4.59 -15.67
CA THR A 57 2.32 -3.39 -16.40
C THR A 57 3.45 -2.40 -16.69
N TYR A 58 4.30 -2.12 -15.70
CA TYR A 58 5.34 -1.09 -15.79
C TYR A 58 6.75 -1.67 -15.99
N GLY A 59 6.94 -2.97 -15.79
CA GLY A 59 8.25 -3.62 -15.74
C GLY A 59 8.78 -3.75 -14.31
N ALA A 60 9.51 -4.83 -14.02
CA ALA A 60 10.06 -5.09 -12.69
C ALA A 60 11.07 -4.03 -12.23
N ASP A 61 11.90 -3.53 -13.16
CA ASP A 61 12.91 -2.51 -12.89
C ASP A 61 12.38 -1.07 -12.91
N SER A 62 11.08 -0.89 -13.15
CA SER A 62 10.46 0.43 -13.15
C SER A 62 10.41 1.05 -11.76
N PHE A 63 10.27 2.38 -11.70
CA PHE A 63 10.04 3.10 -10.45
C PHE A 63 8.87 2.48 -9.65
N VAL A 64 7.76 2.19 -10.34
CA VAL A 64 6.57 1.57 -9.74
C VAL A 64 6.84 0.15 -9.24
N GLY A 65 7.57 -0.66 -10.01
CA GLY A 65 7.97 -2.02 -9.62
C GLY A 65 8.87 -2.04 -8.38
N ARG A 66 9.82 -1.11 -8.30
CA ARG A 66 10.71 -0.93 -7.14
C ARG A 66 9.94 -0.42 -5.92
N LEU A 67 9.06 0.58 -6.08
CA LEU A 67 8.18 1.06 -5.02
C LEU A 67 7.32 -0.08 -4.46
N ALA A 68 6.67 -0.84 -5.33
CA ALA A 68 5.83 -1.97 -4.93
C ALA A 68 6.64 -3.04 -4.17
N SER A 69 7.90 -3.26 -4.55
CA SER A 69 8.82 -4.17 -3.85
C SER A 69 9.18 -3.68 -2.45
N ILE A 70 9.49 -2.39 -2.30
CA ILE A 70 9.81 -1.77 -1.00
C ILE A 70 8.62 -1.91 -0.05
N VAL A 71 7.42 -1.57 -0.54
CA VAL A 71 6.16 -1.68 0.23
C VAL A 71 5.87 -3.12 0.62
N GLN A 72 6.16 -4.08 -0.26
CA GLN A 72 5.93 -5.49 0.04
C GLN A 72 6.84 -5.99 1.17
N GLY A 73 8.05 -5.44 1.31
CA GLY A 73 9.03 -5.80 2.33
C GLY A 73 8.98 -4.98 3.63
N SER A 74 8.21 -3.90 3.71
CA SER A 74 8.32 -2.92 4.82
C SER A 74 7.57 -3.32 6.10
N THR A 75 6.35 -3.86 5.99
CA THR A 75 5.48 -4.10 7.15
C THR A 75 4.72 -5.42 7.05
N ASP A 76 4.19 -5.90 8.18
CA ASP A 76 3.16 -6.93 8.20
C ASP A 76 1.78 -6.33 7.96
N THR A 77 0.79 -7.18 7.71
CA THR A 77 -0.59 -6.74 7.46
C THR A 77 -1.35 -6.47 8.77
N THR A 78 -1.69 -5.21 9.03
CA THR A 78 -2.36 -4.74 10.25
C THR A 78 -3.59 -5.57 10.65
N PHE A 79 -4.52 -5.82 9.73
CA PHE A 79 -5.73 -6.57 10.07
C PHE A 79 -5.47 -8.04 10.37
N TYR A 80 -4.48 -8.64 9.72
CA TYR A 80 -4.07 -10.02 10.01
C TYR A 80 -3.42 -10.12 11.39
N VAL A 81 -2.54 -9.18 11.76
CA VAL A 81 -1.93 -9.14 13.09
C VAL A 81 -3.00 -9.02 14.17
N VAL A 82 -3.99 -8.13 13.97
CA VAL A 82 -5.10 -7.97 14.91
C VAL A 82 -6.02 -9.19 14.95
N ALA A 83 -6.30 -9.84 13.82
CA ALA A 83 -7.19 -11.01 13.82
C ALA A 83 -6.50 -12.27 14.37
N LEU A 84 -5.28 -12.56 13.91
CA LEU A 84 -4.58 -13.80 14.20
C LEU A 84 -3.75 -13.70 15.48
N TYR A 85 -2.89 -12.70 15.61
CA TYR A 85 -1.94 -12.66 16.72
C TYR A 85 -2.67 -12.33 18.02
N TYR A 86 -3.53 -11.33 18.00
CA TYR A 86 -4.30 -10.97 19.20
C TYR A 86 -5.36 -12.04 19.51
N GLY A 87 -5.92 -12.69 18.50
CA GLY A 87 -6.81 -13.85 18.65
C GLY A 87 -6.11 -15.02 19.34
N SER A 88 -4.86 -15.32 18.96
CA SER A 88 -4.09 -16.44 19.53
C SER A 88 -3.69 -16.25 20.99
N VAL A 89 -3.47 -15.01 21.43
CA VAL A 89 -3.06 -14.67 22.81
C VAL A 89 -4.26 -14.17 23.66
N GLY A 90 -5.46 -14.11 23.08
CA GLY A 90 -6.69 -13.74 23.78
C GLY A 90 -6.78 -12.26 24.19
N ILE A 91 -6.16 -11.35 23.44
CA ILE A 91 -6.18 -9.91 23.74
C ILE A 91 -7.59 -9.35 23.49
N ARG A 92 -8.22 -8.83 24.55
CA ARG A 92 -9.58 -8.25 24.51
C ARG A 92 -9.62 -6.74 24.27
N ASN A 93 -8.55 -6.02 24.61
CA ASN A 93 -8.50 -4.55 24.51
C ASN A 93 -7.73 -4.11 23.27
N THR A 94 -8.44 -3.90 22.16
CA THR A 94 -7.83 -3.58 20.85
C THR A 94 -8.21 -2.19 20.32
N ARG A 95 -8.96 -1.42 21.11
CA ARG A 95 -9.64 -0.17 20.70
C ARG A 95 -8.76 0.82 19.93
N TYR A 96 -7.51 1.00 20.35
CA TYR A 96 -6.57 1.94 19.74
C TYR A 96 -5.58 1.30 18.77
N THR A 97 -5.46 -0.03 18.78
CA THR A 97 -4.44 -0.73 17.99
C THR A 97 -4.62 -0.48 16.51
N ILE A 98 -5.84 -0.65 15.99
CA ILE A 98 -6.09 -0.50 14.55
C ILE A 98 -5.74 0.91 14.09
N GLN A 99 -6.14 1.94 14.85
CA GLN A 99 -5.87 3.34 14.49
C GLN A 99 -4.37 3.65 14.50
N CYS A 100 -3.65 3.21 15.54
CA CYS A 100 -2.21 3.41 15.63
C CYS A 100 -1.45 2.63 14.54
N SER A 101 -1.84 1.38 14.26
CA SER A 101 -1.23 0.56 13.23
C SER A 101 -1.46 1.13 11.82
N LEU A 102 -2.67 1.61 11.51
CA LEU A 102 -2.94 2.26 10.23
C LEU A 102 -2.17 3.58 10.06
N LEU A 103 -1.96 4.33 11.15
CA LEU A 103 -1.09 5.51 11.15
C LEU A 103 0.37 5.13 10.88
N ALA A 104 0.86 4.05 11.50
CA ALA A 104 2.19 3.53 11.23
C ALA A 104 2.34 3.05 9.77
N ASP A 105 1.32 2.38 9.23
CA ASP A 105 1.28 1.98 7.81
C ASP A 105 1.30 3.19 6.87
N LEU A 106 0.58 4.26 7.22
CA LEU A 106 0.61 5.51 6.45
C LEU A 106 2.00 6.15 6.46
N VAL A 107 2.66 6.22 7.61
CA VAL A 107 4.04 6.71 7.72
C VAL A 107 4.99 5.83 6.92
N GLY A 108 4.83 4.50 6.99
CA GLY A 108 5.58 3.54 6.20
C GLY A 108 5.39 3.72 4.69
N ALA A 109 4.17 3.99 4.24
CA ALA A 109 3.86 4.29 2.85
C ALA A 109 4.57 5.56 2.37
N ILE A 110 4.50 6.64 3.15
CA ILE A 110 5.17 7.91 2.84
C ILE A 110 6.70 7.70 2.79
N ALA A 111 7.25 6.96 3.75
CA ALA A 111 8.67 6.62 3.77
C ALA A 111 9.07 5.78 2.54
N ALA A 112 8.28 4.79 2.16
CA ALA A 112 8.53 3.97 0.96
C ALA A 112 8.54 4.82 -0.31
N ILE A 113 7.57 5.71 -0.49
CA ILE A 113 7.51 6.64 -1.63
C ILE A 113 8.75 7.54 -1.65
N THR A 114 9.08 8.14 -0.50
CA THR A 114 10.22 9.07 -0.37
C THR A 114 11.55 8.36 -0.66
N LEU A 115 11.77 7.17 -0.09
CA LEU A 115 12.97 6.38 -0.34
C LEU A 115 13.07 5.94 -1.80
N THR A 116 11.94 5.61 -2.43
CA THR A 116 11.95 5.27 -3.86
C THR A 116 12.38 6.46 -4.70
N TYR A 117 11.89 7.67 -4.41
CA TYR A 117 12.37 8.88 -5.08
C TYR A 117 13.85 9.21 -4.80
N ILE A 118 14.34 8.95 -3.59
CA ILE A 118 15.75 9.26 -3.26
C ILE A 118 16.72 8.30 -3.97
N PHE A 119 16.39 7.01 -4.03
CA PHE A 119 17.32 5.99 -4.52
C PHE A 119 17.11 5.60 -5.99
N PHE A 120 15.92 5.84 -6.55
CA PHE A 120 15.52 5.28 -7.83
C PHE A 120 14.79 6.27 -8.76
N ALA A 121 14.78 7.57 -8.44
CA ALA A 121 14.35 8.63 -9.37
C ALA A 121 15.45 9.04 -10.34
#